data_AF-A0A4Q2EER0-F1
#
_entry.id   AF-A0A4Q2EER0-F1
#
_cell.length_a   1.000
_cell.length_b   1.000
_cell.length_c   1.000
_cell.angle_alpha   90.00
_cell.angle_beta   90.00
_cell.angle_gamma   90.00
#
_symmetry.space_group_name_H-M   'P 1'
#
loop_
_entity.id
_entity.type
_entity.pdbx_description
1 polymer ?
#
loop_
_entity_poly.entity_id
_entity_poly.type
_entity_poly.pdbx_seq_one_letter_code
_entity_poly.pdbx_strand_id
1 'polypeptide(L)'
;MQPYAREPEYLTALADGTLKQLNPFTGTEVWTVPGRGNRPLGIAHPDPRPLDPDAVGTTCAFCERRYDETPPEKSRVVATPEGHTTLYGVPAEDMFATVAEFRRVPNLFEILSYDYWHANYGYTLPAPVAMRRQAYLSSPAGRAHVLSVIDTKLRAAGRTASEIAALSEERRIEAASGFFGGGHDLIVARRHFVPGATNDSQLASSGTLTPAEHRLFLDATLEAVEGLYDLNRYARYVTVFQNWLKPAGASFDHLHKQVVAIDERGVQNEATLAKLRANPNLFNEVASNYASYKNLIIAENDHAVAFAGFGHRYPTIEVYSTSEQSFPWEHTRAERDAMSDLIHAMHAATGADIPCNEEWHYRPIDVEAPMPWRVMLKWRISTLAGFEGATKIYLNTLTPHALRDRVVERLVALRNDGAVTADLRIADEARCRPNALRYASGR
;
A
#
# COMPACT_ATOMS: atom_id res chain seq x y z
N MET A 1 -19.70 24.33 30.93
CA MET A 1 -18.71 23.34 31.39
C MET A 1 -18.80 22.16 30.45
N GLN A 2 -17.79 21.92 29.61
CA GLN A 2 -17.65 20.58 29.03
C GLN A 2 -17.40 19.62 30.20
N PRO A 3 -18.13 18.49 30.30
CA PRO A 3 -17.87 17.53 31.36
C PRO A 3 -16.42 17.06 31.25
N TYR A 4 -15.72 17.02 32.38
CA TYR A 4 -14.38 16.46 32.49
C TYR A 4 -14.48 14.98 32.13
N ALA A 5 -14.24 14.63 30.86
CA ALA A 5 -14.25 13.26 30.40
C ALA A 5 -12.81 12.75 30.39
N ARG A 6 -12.49 11.82 31.30
CA ARG A 6 -11.24 11.07 31.21
C ARG A 6 -11.27 10.27 29.91
N GLU A 7 -10.20 10.32 29.13
CA GLU A 7 -10.12 9.51 27.91
C GLU A 7 -10.31 8.02 28.25
N PRO A 8 -11.07 7.27 27.42
CA PRO A 8 -11.31 5.86 27.67
C PRO A 8 -10.00 5.07 27.61
N GLU A 9 -9.90 4.04 28.45
CA GLU A 9 -8.79 3.10 28.39
C GLU A 9 -8.92 2.25 27.10
N TYR A 10 -8.03 2.47 26.12
CA TYR A 10 -8.07 1.76 24.83
C TYR A 10 -7.63 0.31 24.91
N LEU A 11 -6.98 -0.09 26.01
CA LEU A 11 -6.54 -1.45 26.31
C LEU A 11 -6.88 -1.81 27.75
N THR A 12 -7.82 -2.74 27.91
CA THR A 12 -8.29 -3.19 29.22
C THR A 12 -7.98 -4.68 29.37
N ALA A 13 -7.03 -5.00 30.23
CA ALA A 13 -6.72 -6.38 30.62
C ALA A 13 -7.67 -6.83 31.74
N LEU A 14 -8.28 -8.00 31.56
CA LEU A 14 -9.18 -8.62 32.55
C LEU A 14 -8.44 -9.70 33.34
N ALA A 15 -9.00 -10.05 34.50
CA ALA A 15 -8.39 -11.01 35.44
C ALA A 15 -8.22 -12.42 34.86
N ASP A 16 -9.03 -12.80 33.88
CA ASP A 16 -8.91 -14.09 33.17
C ASP A 16 -7.80 -14.09 32.12
N GLY A 17 -7.18 -12.94 31.83
CA GLY A 17 -6.19 -12.75 30.78
C GLY A 17 -6.78 -12.24 29.45
N THR A 18 -8.09 -12.01 29.36
CA THR A 18 -8.71 -11.39 28.18
C THR A 18 -8.26 -9.94 28.05
N LEU A 19 -7.80 -9.57 26.86
CA LEU A 19 -7.49 -8.19 26.51
C LEU A 19 -8.60 -7.61 25.63
N LYS A 20 -9.29 -6.58 26.12
CA LYS A 20 -10.24 -5.80 25.34
C LYS A 20 -9.57 -4.55 24.78
N GLN A 21 -9.82 -4.26 23.52
CA GLN A 21 -9.23 -3.15 22.78
C GLN A 21 -10.33 -2.30 22.14
N LEU A 22 -10.13 -0.98 22.12
CA LEU A 22 -11.00 -0.02 21.44
C LEU A 22 -10.14 0.87 20.55
N ASN A 23 -10.45 0.94 19.25
CA ASN A 23 -9.72 1.82 18.35
C ASN A 23 -10.16 3.29 18.56
N PRO A 24 -9.23 4.21 18.85
CA PRO A 24 -9.57 5.60 19.14
C PRO A 24 -10.10 6.36 17.91
N PHE A 25 -9.79 5.92 16.69
CA PHE A 25 -10.22 6.57 15.46
C PHE A 25 -11.53 6.02 14.94
N THR A 26 -11.64 4.69 14.84
CA THR A 26 -12.78 4.01 14.21
C THR A 26 -13.87 3.57 15.20
N GLY A 27 -13.57 3.51 16.50
CA GLY A 27 -14.48 2.92 17.50
C GLY A 27 -14.59 1.40 17.41
N THR A 28 -13.72 0.74 16.65
CA THR A 28 -13.71 -0.71 16.50
C THR A 28 -13.35 -1.40 17.81
N GLU A 29 -14.17 -2.37 18.22
CA GLU A 29 -13.94 -3.20 19.40
C GLU A 29 -13.27 -4.53 19.02
N VAL A 30 -12.24 -4.91 19.77
CA VAL A 30 -11.47 -6.13 19.49
C VAL A 30 -11.09 -6.82 20.78
N TRP A 31 -11.27 -8.13 20.85
CA TRP A 31 -10.89 -8.95 22.00
C TRP A 31 -9.82 -9.96 21.63
N THR A 32 -8.84 -10.13 22.53
CA THR A 32 -7.90 -11.24 22.51
C THR A 32 -8.18 -12.10 23.73
N VAL A 33 -8.70 -13.30 23.50
CA VAL A 33 -9.14 -14.22 24.56
C VAL A 33 -8.09 -15.32 24.76
N PRO A 34 -7.68 -15.64 26.00
CA PRO A 34 -6.75 -16.71 26.31
C PRO A 34 -7.14 -18.05 25.65
N GLY A 35 -6.12 -18.83 25.26
CA GLY A 35 -6.32 -20.13 24.59
C GLY A 35 -6.63 -20.05 23.09
N ARG A 36 -7.13 -18.92 22.57
CA ARG A 36 -7.26 -18.73 21.10
C ARG A 36 -5.92 -18.52 20.40
N GLY A 37 -4.93 -17.96 21.10
CA GLY A 37 -3.58 -17.73 20.60
C GLY A 37 -2.66 -18.98 20.58
N ASN A 38 -3.10 -20.11 21.16
CA ASN A 38 -2.29 -21.34 21.18
C ASN A 38 -2.24 -22.06 19.82
N ARG A 39 -3.01 -21.59 18.84
CA ARG A 39 -2.96 -22.10 17.47
C ARG A 39 -1.83 -21.37 16.73
N PRO A 40 -1.08 -22.03 15.83
CA PRO A 40 -0.25 -21.35 14.84
C PRO A 40 -1.07 -20.26 14.13
N LEU A 41 -0.44 -19.30 13.46
CA LEU A 41 -1.12 -18.13 12.81
C LEU A 41 -2.21 -18.50 11.79
N GLY A 42 -2.52 -19.78 11.59
CA GLY A 42 -3.60 -20.27 10.74
C GLY A 42 -3.28 -20.13 9.26
N ILE A 43 -2.02 -19.82 8.93
CA ILE A 43 -1.55 -19.66 7.56
C ILE A 43 -1.31 -21.06 7.01
N ALA A 44 -2.07 -21.42 5.98
CA ALA A 44 -1.82 -22.62 5.21
C ALA A 44 -0.78 -22.30 4.15
N HIS A 45 0.39 -22.93 4.26
CA HIS A 45 1.39 -22.90 3.20
C HIS A 45 1.13 -24.09 2.28
N PRO A 46 0.83 -23.89 0.99
CA PRO A 46 0.83 -25.00 0.05
C PRO A 46 2.23 -25.61 -0.03
N ASP A 47 2.32 -26.90 -0.31
CA ASP A 47 3.60 -27.58 -0.50
C ASP A 47 4.37 -26.90 -1.66
N PRO A 48 5.59 -26.39 -1.41
CA PRO A 48 6.35 -25.68 -2.43
C PRO A 48 6.66 -26.59 -3.63
N ARG A 49 6.47 -26.06 -4.83
CA ARG A 49 6.81 -26.76 -6.08
C ARG A 49 8.06 -26.16 -6.70
N PRO A 50 8.94 -26.97 -7.29
CA PRO A 50 10.11 -26.47 -8.01
C PRO A 50 9.69 -25.44 -9.07
N LEU A 51 10.45 -24.36 -9.17
CA LEU A 51 10.27 -23.39 -10.25
C LEU A 51 10.70 -24.03 -11.57
N ASP A 52 9.90 -23.80 -12.60
CA ASP A 52 10.33 -24.01 -13.98
C ASP A 52 11.36 -22.92 -14.34
N PRO A 53 12.62 -23.26 -14.65
CA PRO A 53 13.63 -22.26 -15.03
C PRO A 53 13.20 -21.40 -16.23
N ASP A 54 12.38 -21.94 -17.14
CA ASP A 54 11.89 -21.21 -18.31
C ASP A 54 10.77 -20.21 -17.96
N ALA A 55 10.13 -20.38 -16.80
CA ALA A 55 9.08 -19.50 -16.28
C ALA A 55 9.63 -18.25 -15.56
N VAL A 56 10.95 -18.14 -15.38
CA VAL A 56 11.57 -16.97 -14.76
C VAL A 56 11.36 -15.73 -15.65
N GLY A 57 10.76 -14.70 -15.04
CA GLY A 57 10.39 -13.48 -15.74
C GLY A 57 9.13 -13.59 -16.62
N THR A 58 8.42 -14.73 -16.60
CA THR A 58 7.18 -14.96 -17.38
C THR A 58 6.02 -15.54 -16.56
N THR A 59 6.20 -15.71 -15.24
CA THR A 59 5.22 -16.33 -14.33
C THR A 59 3.83 -15.68 -14.36
N CYS A 60 3.78 -14.35 -14.45
CA CYS A 60 2.52 -13.61 -14.60
C CYS A 60 2.69 -12.38 -15.51
N ALA A 61 1.58 -11.69 -15.81
CA ALA A 61 1.54 -10.52 -16.67
C ALA A 61 2.39 -9.33 -16.16
N PHE A 62 2.79 -9.33 -14.89
CA PHE A 62 3.62 -8.27 -14.30
C PHE A 62 5.12 -8.52 -14.45
N CYS A 63 5.53 -9.73 -14.83
CA CYS A 63 6.93 -10.07 -14.97
C CYS A 63 7.59 -9.37 -16.16
N GLU A 64 8.92 -9.23 -16.08
CA GLU A 64 9.73 -8.39 -16.94
C GLU A 64 9.81 -8.82 -18.41
N ARG A 65 9.43 -10.06 -18.72
CA ARG A 65 9.37 -10.59 -20.09
C ARG A 65 7.94 -10.63 -20.66
N ARG A 66 6.97 -9.99 -19.97
CA ARG A 66 5.54 -9.94 -20.35
C ARG A 66 4.96 -8.53 -20.23
N TYR A 67 5.78 -7.50 -20.45
CA TYR A 67 5.38 -6.11 -20.28
C TYR A 67 4.20 -5.68 -21.16
N ASP A 68 4.03 -6.33 -22.30
CA ASP A 68 2.98 -6.14 -23.31
C ASP A 68 1.63 -6.78 -22.93
N GLU A 69 1.55 -7.40 -21.74
CA GLU A 69 0.29 -7.91 -21.18
C GLU A 69 -0.37 -6.96 -20.18
N THR A 70 0.30 -5.84 -19.89
CA THR A 70 -0.22 -4.75 -19.06
C THR A 70 -0.55 -3.54 -19.91
N PRO A 71 -1.49 -2.67 -19.52
CA PRO A 71 -1.73 -1.42 -20.26
C PRO A 71 -0.43 -0.61 -20.46
N PRO A 72 -0.35 0.21 -21.54
CA PRO A 72 0.79 1.09 -21.78
C PRO A 72 1.20 1.84 -20.52
N GLU A 73 2.46 1.64 -20.13
CA GLU A 73 2.99 2.21 -18.91
C GLU A 73 3.05 3.74 -18.97
N LYS A 74 2.86 4.36 -17.81
CA LYS A 74 2.98 5.80 -17.64
C LYS A 74 4.43 6.21 -17.43
N SER A 75 5.16 5.44 -16.62
CA SER A 75 6.57 5.61 -16.34
C SER A 75 7.21 4.30 -15.85
N ARG A 76 8.54 4.25 -15.86
CA ARG A 76 9.33 3.19 -15.25
C ARG A 76 10.60 3.74 -14.62
N VAL A 77 11.05 3.12 -13.54
CA VAL A 77 12.38 3.35 -12.96
C VAL A 77 13.34 2.31 -13.55
N VAL A 78 14.48 2.76 -14.06
CA VAL A 78 15.52 1.88 -14.63
C VAL A 78 16.86 2.15 -13.94
N ALA A 79 17.66 1.09 -13.79
CA ALA A 79 19.03 1.20 -13.32
C ALA A 79 19.93 1.81 -14.42
N THR A 80 20.90 2.61 -13.98
CA THR A 80 21.93 3.28 -14.79
C THR A 80 23.28 3.15 -14.08
N PRO A 81 24.42 3.37 -14.77
CA PRO A 81 25.73 3.39 -14.11
C PRO A 81 25.81 4.41 -12.95
N GLU A 82 25.06 5.51 -13.03
CA GLU A 82 25.03 6.60 -12.04
C GLU A 82 23.97 6.40 -10.93
N GLY A 83 23.17 5.33 -10.98
CA GLY A 83 22.09 5.07 -10.03
C GLY A 83 20.80 4.65 -10.72
N HIS A 84 19.73 5.42 -10.55
CA HIS A 84 18.44 5.14 -11.18
C HIS A 84 17.87 6.40 -11.84
N THR A 85 17.14 6.22 -12.93
CA THR A 85 16.38 7.29 -13.58
C THR A 85 14.97 6.83 -13.90
N THR A 86 14.03 7.78 -13.96
CA THR A 86 12.66 7.51 -14.40
C THR A 86 12.55 7.82 -15.89
N LEU A 87 12.03 6.86 -16.67
CA LEU A 87 11.64 7.04 -18.06
C LEU A 87 10.13 7.21 -18.13
N TYR A 88 9.67 8.11 -19.01
CA TYR A 88 8.26 8.44 -19.19
C TYR A 88 7.80 8.11 -20.60
N GLY A 89 6.59 7.56 -20.73
CA GLY A 89 5.96 7.35 -22.02
C GLY A 89 6.80 6.50 -22.98
N VAL A 90 7.45 5.45 -22.48
CA VAL A 90 8.24 4.51 -23.29
C VAL A 90 7.36 3.94 -24.40
N PRO A 91 7.77 4.05 -25.68
CA PRO A 91 6.97 3.54 -26.80
C PRO A 91 6.97 2.01 -26.82
N ALA A 92 6.01 1.42 -27.55
CA ALA A 92 5.85 -0.03 -27.57
C ALA A 92 7.08 -0.77 -28.14
N GLU A 93 7.70 -0.20 -29.17
CA GLU A 93 8.93 -0.72 -29.80
C GLU A 93 10.11 -0.82 -28.83
N ASP A 94 10.21 0.07 -27.84
CA ASP A 94 11.32 0.14 -26.89
C ASP A 94 10.99 -0.52 -25.54
N MET A 95 9.81 -1.12 -25.41
CA MET A 95 9.29 -1.64 -24.14
C MET A 95 10.25 -2.63 -23.46
N PHE A 96 10.98 -3.41 -24.25
CA PHE A 96 11.94 -4.42 -23.79
C PHE A 96 13.41 -3.97 -23.92
N ALA A 97 13.67 -2.73 -24.33
CA ALA A 97 15.04 -2.19 -24.46
C ALA A 97 15.73 -1.97 -23.10
N THR A 98 14.93 -1.83 -22.03
CA THR A 98 15.41 -1.67 -20.65
C THR A 98 14.63 -2.60 -19.73
N VAL A 99 15.24 -3.03 -18.63
CA VAL A 99 14.53 -3.71 -17.54
C VAL A 99 14.07 -2.66 -16.53
N ALA A 100 12.77 -2.63 -16.25
CA ALA A 100 12.20 -1.75 -15.24
C ALA A 100 12.34 -2.36 -13.84
N GLU A 101 12.93 -1.61 -12.92
CA GLU A 101 12.95 -1.95 -11.48
C GLU A 101 11.56 -1.76 -10.86
N PHE A 102 10.88 -0.69 -11.25
CA PHE A 102 9.47 -0.44 -10.94
C PHE A 102 8.76 0.15 -12.16
N ARG A 103 7.50 -0.25 -12.40
CA ARG A 103 6.66 0.27 -13.49
C ARG A 103 5.37 0.86 -12.92
N ARG A 104 5.01 2.06 -13.40
CA ARG A 104 3.68 2.63 -13.20
C ARG A 104 2.81 2.29 -14.40
N VAL A 105 1.84 1.40 -14.23
CA VAL A 105 0.90 1.01 -15.29
C VAL A 105 -0.54 1.32 -14.87
N PRO A 106 -1.43 1.71 -15.80
CA PRO A 106 -2.86 1.77 -15.51
C PRO A 106 -3.39 0.41 -15.06
N ASN A 107 -4.33 0.38 -14.12
CA ASN A 107 -5.04 -0.84 -13.76
C ASN A 107 -6.04 -1.20 -14.86
N LEU A 108 -6.05 -2.47 -15.27
CA LEU A 108 -6.98 -3.00 -16.28
C LEU A 108 -8.45 -2.91 -15.81
N PHE A 109 -8.68 -3.13 -14.51
CA PHE A 109 -9.99 -3.10 -13.87
C PHE A 109 -10.05 -1.95 -12.85
N GLU A 110 -10.24 -0.75 -13.38
CA GLU A 110 -10.35 0.48 -12.59
C GLU A 110 -11.50 0.40 -11.57
N ILE A 111 -11.31 0.99 -10.38
CA ILE A 111 -12.40 1.11 -9.38
C ILE A 111 -13.37 2.19 -9.86
N LEU A 112 -12.83 3.37 -10.18
CA LEU A 112 -13.54 4.46 -10.85
C LEU A 112 -12.92 4.64 -12.23
N SER A 113 -13.63 4.20 -13.27
CA SER A 113 -13.12 4.20 -14.65
C SER A 113 -12.98 5.61 -15.21
N TYR A 114 -12.20 5.75 -16.29
CA TYR A 114 -12.22 6.98 -17.09
C TYR A 114 -13.65 7.41 -17.47
N ASP A 115 -14.50 6.47 -17.87
CA ASP A 115 -15.89 6.75 -18.25
C ASP A 115 -16.72 7.29 -17.08
N TYR A 116 -16.48 6.81 -15.86
CA TYR A 116 -17.09 7.36 -14.66
C TYR A 116 -16.74 8.84 -14.49
N TRP A 117 -15.47 9.19 -14.59
CA TRP A 117 -15.02 10.59 -14.47
C TRP A 117 -15.54 11.45 -15.61
N HIS A 118 -15.53 10.93 -16.84
CA HIS A 118 -16.03 11.64 -18.00
C HIS A 118 -17.53 11.92 -17.90
N ALA A 119 -18.34 10.91 -17.59
CA ALA A 119 -19.79 11.04 -17.54
C ALA A 119 -20.28 11.93 -16.40
N ASN A 120 -19.65 11.86 -15.22
CA ASN A 120 -20.13 12.56 -14.02
C ASN A 120 -19.51 13.95 -13.84
N TYR A 121 -18.30 14.18 -14.35
CA TYR A 121 -17.54 15.40 -14.12
C TYR A 121 -17.07 16.10 -15.39
N GLY A 122 -17.37 15.54 -16.57
CA GLY A 122 -16.86 16.06 -17.85
C GLY A 122 -15.34 15.96 -17.97
N TYR A 123 -14.70 15.08 -17.20
CA TYR A 123 -13.26 14.87 -17.27
C TYR A 123 -12.85 14.43 -18.68
N THR A 124 -11.86 15.09 -19.25
CA THR A 124 -11.29 14.74 -20.55
C THR A 124 -9.78 14.62 -20.39
N LEU A 125 -9.13 13.88 -21.30
CA LEU A 125 -7.68 13.70 -21.25
C LEU A 125 -6.96 15.06 -21.28
N PRO A 126 -6.15 15.39 -20.26
CA PRO A 126 -5.30 16.57 -20.31
C PRO A 126 -4.35 16.51 -21.51
N ALA A 127 -3.94 17.67 -22.04
CA ALA A 127 -3.15 17.74 -23.27
C ALA A 127 -1.89 16.83 -23.27
N PRO A 128 -1.07 16.76 -22.19
CA PRO A 128 0.08 15.85 -22.17
C PRO A 128 -0.31 14.37 -22.27
N VAL A 129 -1.43 13.97 -21.66
CA VAL A 129 -1.94 12.59 -21.70
C VAL A 129 -2.51 12.28 -23.09
N ALA A 130 -3.23 13.22 -23.70
CA ALA A 130 -3.74 13.09 -25.06
C ALA A 130 -2.61 12.96 -26.08
N MET A 131 -1.55 13.76 -25.95
CA MET A 131 -0.35 13.67 -26.80
C MET A 131 0.35 12.32 -26.65
N ARG A 132 0.55 11.83 -25.41
CA ARG A 132 1.12 10.51 -25.17
C ARG A 132 0.28 9.40 -25.80
N ARG A 133 -1.05 9.46 -25.63
CA ARG A 133 -1.98 8.51 -26.25
C ARG A 133 -1.85 8.52 -27.78
N GLN A 134 -1.82 9.70 -28.39
CA GLN A 134 -1.68 9.84 -29.84
C GLN A 134 -0.34 9.28 -30.33
N ALA A 135 0.77 9.62 -29.68
CA ALA A 135 2.09 9.13 -30.02
C ALA A 135 2.13 7.59 -29.95
N TYR A 136 1.63 7.00 -28.86
CA TYR A 136 1.60 5.55 -28.67
C TYR A 136 0.76 4.84 -29.75
N LEU A 137 -0.42 5.38 -30.07
CA LEU A 137 -1.32 4.80 -31.07
C LEU A 137 -0.90 5.11 -32.52
N SER A 138 0.09 5.97 -32.75
CA SER A 138 0.60 6.22 -34.11
C SER A 138 1.54 5.10 -34.60
N SER A 139 2.16 4.35 -33.67
CA SER A 139 3.02 3.20 -33.97
C SER A 139 2.20 1.94 -34.22
N PRO A 140 2.49 1.12 -35.27
CA PRO A 140 1.87 -0.18 -35.47
C PRO A 140 2.00 -1.10 -34.24
N ALA A 141 3.16 -1.09 -33.58
CA ALA A 141 3.40 -1.88 -32.37
C ALA A 141 2.52 -1.39 -31.21
N GLY A 142 2.42 -0.07 -31.03
CA GLY A 142 1.60 0.52 -29.97
C GLY A 142 0.10 0.26 -30.15
N ARG A 143 -0.41 0.32 -31.40
CA ARG A 143 -1.80 -0.08 -31.70
C ARG A 143 -2.05 -1.55 -31.40
N ALA A 144 -1.18 -2.44 -31.89
CA ALA A 144 -1.31 -3.87 -31.67
C ALA A 144 -1.31 -4.21 -30.18
N HIS A 145 -0.44 -3.58 -29.40
CA HIS A 145 -0.39 -3.73 -27.95
C HIS A 145 -1.71 -3.30 -27.28
N VAL A 146 -2.20 -2.08 -27.55
CA VAL A 146 -3.46 -1.59 -26.96
C VAL A 146 -4.64 -2.51 -27.32
N LEU A 147 -4.73 -2.96 -28.57
CA LEU A 147 -5.77 -3.87 -29.04
C LEU A 147 -5.70 -5.24 -28.35
N SER A 148 -4.50 -5.78 -28.13
CA SER A 148 -4.31 -7.04 -27.42
C SER A 148 -4.79 -6.95 -25.96
N VAL A 149 -4.42 -5.88 -25.27
CA VAL A 149 -4.77 -5.68 -23.85
C VAL A 149 -6.27 -5.40 -23.68
N ILE A 150 -6.89 -4.59 -24.54
CA ILE A 150 -8.34 -4.34 -24.47
C ILE A 150 -9.16 -5.59 -24.81
N ASP A 151 -8.71 -6.40 -25.78
CA ASP A 151 -9.36 -7.68 -26.08
C ASP A 151 -9.32 -8.62 -24.88
N THR A 152 -8.19 -8.68 -24.17
CA THR A 152 -8.05 -9.46 -22.94
C THR A 152 -9.00 -8.96 -21.85
N LYS A 153 -9.10 -7.63 -21.64
CA LYS A 153 -10.07 -7.03 -20.71
C LYS A 153 -11.51 -7.37 -21.08
N LEU A 154 -11.88 -7.27 -22.36
CA LEU A 154 -13.24 -7.55 -22.83
C LEU A 154 -13.62 -9.02 -22.65
N ARG A 155 -12.68 -9.95 -22.89
CA ARG A 155 -12.89 -11.39 -22.59
C ARG A 155 -13.08 -11.63 -21.10
N ALA A 156 -12.26 -11.02 -20.26
CA ALA A 156 -12.38 -11.13 -18.80
C ALA A 156 -13.70 -10.54 -18.28
N ALA A 157 -14.26 -9.53 -18.96
CA ALA A 157 -15.58 -8.98 -18.70
C ALA A 157 -16.74 -9.83 -19.27
N GLY A 158 -16.44 -11.01 -19.84
CA GLY A 158 -17.44 -11.98 -20.30
C GLY A 158 -17.82 -11.90 -21.78
N ARG A 159 -17.18 -11.05 -22.60
CA ARG A 159 -17.44 -11.01 -24.04
C ARG A 159 -16.79 -12.19 -24.77
N THR A 160 -17.49 -12.75 -25.73
CA THR A 160 -17.02 -13.83 -26.60
C THR A 160 -16.06 -13.31 -27.69
N ALA A 161 -15.23 -14.20 -28.25
CA ALA A 161 -14.31 -13.84 -29.33
C ALA A 161 -15.03 -13.23 -30.56
N SER A 162 -16.22 -13.75 -30.90
CA SER A 162 -17.03 -13.25 -32.01
C SER A 162 -17.53 -11.82 -31.76
N GLU A 163 -18.05 -11.54 -30.55
CA GLU A 163 -18.51 -10.19 -30.19
C GLU A 163 -17.38 -9.17 -30.23
N ILE A 164 -16.18 -9.53 -29.77
CA ILE A 164 -15.02 -8.63 -29.79
C ILE A 164 -14.53 -8.43 -31.22
N ALA A 165 -14.55 -9.47 -32.07
CA ALA A 165 -14.17 -9.35 -33.49
C ALA A 165 -15.18 -8.52 -34.31
N ALA A 166 -16.43 -8.44 -33.88
CA ALA A 166 -17.45 -7.60 -34.51
C ALA A 166 -17.30 -6.10 -34.18
N LEU A 167 -16.53 -5.73 -33.16
CA LEU A 167 -16.23 -4.33 -32.85
C LEU A 167 -15.22 -3.77 -33.85
N SER A 168 -15.45 -2.54 -34.33
CA SER A 168 -14.44 -1.83 -35.11
C SER A 168 -13.19 -1.53 -34.26
N GLU A 169 -12.05 -1.31 -34.92
CA GLU A 169 -10.81 -0.94 -34.25
C GLU A 169 -11.00 0.34 -33.41
N GLU A 170 -11.72 1.33 -33.94
CA GLU A 170 -12.00 2.60 -33.26
C GLU A 170 -12.78 2.39 -31.97
N ARG A 171 -13.80 1.52 -31.98
CA ARG A 171 -14.60 1.22 -30.78
C ARG A 171 -13.80 0.46 -29.72
N ARG A 172 -12.88 -0.42 -30.14
CA ARG A 172 -11.93 -1.09 -29.24
C ARG A 172 -10.95 -0.09 -28.62
N ILE A 173 -10.41 0.83 -29.42
CA ILE A 173 -9.51 1.90 -28.95
C ILE A 173 -10.25 2.88 -28.01
N GLU A 174 -11.52 3.18 -28.26
CA GLU A 174 -12.35 3.99 -27.38
C GLU A 174 -12.57 3.31 -26.02
N ALA A 175 -12.85 1.99 -26.02
CA ALA A 175 -12.94 1.19 -24.79
C ALA A 175 -11.61 1.11 -24.00
N ALA A 176 -10.48 1.42 -24.65
CA ALA A 176 -9.15 1.49 -24.03
C ALA A 176 -8.81 2.88 -23.46
N SER A 177 -9.74 3.84 -23.41
CA SER A 177 -9.47 5.21 -22.93
C SER A 177 -8.88 5.26 -21.51
N GLY A 178 -9.30 4.34 -20.64
CA GLY A 178 -8.75 4.18 -19.29
C GLY A 178 -7.25 3.86 -19.25
N PHE A 179 -6.67 3.29 -20.31
CA PHE A 179 -5.23 2.99 -20.37
C PHE A 179 -4.35 4.23 -20.40
N PHE A 180 -4.91 5.40 -20.69
CA PHE A 180 -4.14 6.64 -20.74
C PHE A 180 -4.61 7.63 -19.67
N GLY A 181 -5.92 7.79 -19.52
CA GLY A 181 -6.54 8.77 -18.63
C GLY A 181 -7.07 8.22 -17.31
N GLY A 182 -6.93 6.91 -17.05
CA GLY A 182 -7.48 6.28 -15.86
C GLY A 182 -6.89 6.80 -14.56
N GLY A 183 -7.73 6.85 -13.53
CA GLY A 183 -7.40 7.30 -12.18
C GLY A 183 -6.94 6.19 -11.23
N HIS A 184 -6.76 4.96 -11.74
CA HIS A 184 -6.30 3.80 -10.99
C HIS A 184 -5.00 3.27 -11.59
N ASP A 185 -3.90 3.44 -10.87
CA ASP A 185 -2.57 3.00 -11.26
C ASP A 185 -2.05 1.86 -10.39
N LEU A 186 -1.15 1.07 -10.96
CA LEU A 186 -0.37 0.03 -10.30
C LEU A 186 1.11 0.43 -10.32
N ILE A 187 1.79 0.33 -9.18
CA ILE A 187 3.26 0.42 -9.10
C ILE A 187 3.77 -1.00 -8.93
N VAL A 188 4.33 -1.56 -9.99
CA VAL A 188 4.71 -2.98 -10.10
C VAL A 188 6.22 -3.11 -9.95
N ALA A 189 6.67 -3.91 -8.99
CA ALA A 189 8.10 -4.22 -8.83
C ALA A 189 8.57 -5.21 -9.89
N ARG A 190 9.87 -5.21 -10.20
CA ARG A 190 10.45 -6.13 -11.21
C ARG A 190 10.24 -7.60 -10.89
N ARG A 191 10.62 -8.02 -9.68
CA ARG A 191 10.83 -9.43 -9.35
C ARG A 191 9.55 -10.10 -8.88
N HIS A 192 9.26 -11.29 -9.41
CA HIS A 192 8.24 -12.19 -8.90
C HIS A 192 8.76 -13.04 -7.74
N PHE A 193 9.97 -13.57 -7.88
CA PHE A 193 10.67 -14.39 -6.88
C PHE A 193 11.98 -13.71 -6.45
N VAL A 194 12.47 -14.04 -5.26
CA VAL A 194 13.78 -13.56 -4.79
C VAL A 194 14.90 -14.13 -5.68
N PRO A 195 16.06 -13.44 -5.79
CA PRO A 195 17.20 -13.97 -6.52
C PRO A 195 17.61 -15.36 -6.01
N GLY A 196 17.79 -16.32 -6.92
CA GLY A 196 18.15 -17.69 -6.57
C GLY A 196 17.02 -18.55 -6.02
N ALA A 197 15.76 -18.11 -6.14
CA ALA A 197 14.60 -18.94 -5.80
C ALA A 197 14.62 -20.29 -6.55
N THR A 198 14.29 -21.34 -5.82
CA THR A 198 14.25 -22.74 -6.28
C THR A 198 12.83 -23.29 -6.35
N ASN A 199 11.89 -22.68 -5.63
CA ASN A 199 10.49 -23.08 -5.57
C ASN A 199 9.55 -21.87 -5.51
N ASP A 200 8.27 -22.12 -5.79
CA ASP A 200 7.19 -21.13 -5.90
C ASP A 200 6.79 -20.44 -4.59
N SER A 201 7.31 -20.87 -3.44
CA SER A 201 7.08 -20.19 -2.15
C SER A 201 8.06 -19.04 -1.89
N GLN A 202 9.14 -18.91 -2.66
CA GLN A 202 10.21 -17.92 -2.47
C GLN A 202 9.91 -16.60 -3.20
N LEU A 203 8.72 -16.04 -2.95
CA LEU A 203 8.22 -14.81 -3.57
C LEU A 203 9.05 -13.58 -3.18
N ALA A 204 9.22 -12.66 -4.12
CA ALA A 204 9.75 -11.32 -3.85
C ALA A 204 8.62 -10.42 -3.32
N SER A 205 8.70 -10.05 -2.05
CA SER A 205 7.77 -9.14 -1.36
C SER A 205 8.41 -7.80 -1.02
N SER A 206 7.62 -6.87 -0.50
CA SER A 206 8.09 -5.56 -0.03
C SER A 206 9.24 -5.68 0.99
N GLY A 207 9.19 -6.71 1.84
CA GLY A 207 10.21 -6.98 2.86
C GLY A 207 11.46 -7.69 2.33
N THR A 208 11.44 -8.17 1.09
CA THR A 208 12.61 -8.79 0.42
C THR A 208 13.38 -7.82 -0.48
N LEU A 209 12.84 -6.62 -0.70
CA LEU A 209 13.60 -5.54 -1.30
C LEU A 209 14.76 -5.16 -0.39
N THR A 210 15.80 -4.56 -0.94
CA THR A 210 16.77 -3.80 -0.14
C THR A 210 16.16 -2.47 0.32
N PRO A 211 16.69 -1.82 1.38
CA PRO A 211 16.23 -0.49 1.77
C PRO A 211 16.28 0.52 0.61
N ALA A 212 17.33 0.48 -0.22
CA ALA A 212 17.47 1.36 -1.38
C ALA A 212 16.38 1.11 -2.45
N GLU A 213 16.07 -0.16 -2.74
CA GLU A 213 14.99 -0.51 -3.68
C GLU A 213 13.62 -0.10 -3.12
N HIS A 214 13.37 -0.26 -1.82
CA HIS A 214 12.12 0.16 -1.22
C HIS A 214 11.95 1.69 -1.24
N ARG A 215 13.04 2.47 -1.10
CA ARG A 215 13.00 3.95 -1.28
C ARG A 215 12.58 4.33 -2.70
N LEU A 216 13.09 3.63 -3.72
CA LEU A 216 12.65 3.83 -5.11
C LEU A 216 11.17 3.45 -5.29
N PHE A 217 10.73 2.35 -4.67
CA PHE A 217 9.33 1.92 -4.70
C PHE A 217 8.39 2.95 -4.07
N LEU A 218 8.82 3.53 -2.94
CA LEU A 218 8.11 4.59 -2.23
C LEU A 218 8.04 5.86 -3.09
N ASP A 219 9.17 6.33 -3.62
CA ASP A 219 9.25 7.53 -4.45
C ASP A 219 8.37 7.39 -5.71
N ALA A 220 8.40 6.24 -6.41
CA ALA A 220 7.53 5.98 -7.55
C ALA A 220 6.04 5.98 -7.19
N THR A 221 5.70 5.56 -5.96
CA THR A 221 4.34 5.60 -5.44
C THR A 221 3.91 7.03 -5.15
N LEU A 222 4.78 7.85 -4.56
CA LEU A 222 4.51 9.25 -4.26
C LEU A 222 4.33 10.09 -5.53
N GLU A 223 5.17 9.87 -6.53
CA GLU A 223 5.04 10.51 -7.85
C GLU A 223 3.70 10.13 -8.51
N ALA A 224 3.23 8.90 -8.32
CA ALA A 224 1.92 8.49 -8.80
C ALA A 224 0.77 9.18 -8.07
N VAL A 225 0.89 9.36 -6.75
CA VAL A 225 -0.09 10.08 -5.94
C VAL A 225 -0.22 11.53 -6.38
N GLU A 226 0.90 12.26 -6.44
CA GLU A 226 0.93 13.67 -6.85
C GLU A 226 0.39 13.83 -8.28
N GLY A 227 0.87 13.01 -9.21
CA GLY A 227 0.40 13.06 -10.59
C GLY A 227 -1.10 12.76 -10.74
N LEU A 228 -1.74 11.98 -9.87
CA LEU A 228 -3.18 11.76 -9.94
C LEU A 228 -3.99 12.97 -9.47
N TYR A 229 -3.52 13.71 -8.47
CA TYR A 229 -4.14 14.98 -8.08
C TYR A 229 -4.00 16.03 -9.17
N ASP A 230 -2.81 16.14 -9.79
CA ASP A 230 -2.56 17.08 -10.89
C ASP A 230 -3.42 16.79 -12.13
N LEU A 231 -3.62 15.51 -12.43
CA LEU A 231 -4.39 15.09 -13.61
C LEU A 231 -5.89 15.29 -13.42
N ASN A 232 -6.43 15.00 -12.24
CA ASN A 232 -7.87 15.01 -12.00
C ASN A 232 -8.25 15.91 -10.83
N ARG A 233 -8.62 17.16 -11.17
CA ARG A 233 -9.09 18.17 -10.19
C ARG A 233 -10.28 17.74 -9.32
N TYR A 234 -11.03 16.72 -9.74
CA TYR A 234 -12.19 16.22 -9.00
C TYR A 234 -11.83 15.14 -7.98
N ALA A 235 -10.59 14.65 -8.01
CA ALA A 235 -10.08 13.75 -7.00
C ALA A 235 -9.96 14.49 -5.66
N ARG A 236 -10.75 14.06 -4.67
CA ARG A 236 -10.70 14.59 -3.31
C ARG A 236 -9.71 13.82 -2.43
N TYR A 237 -9.41 12.59 -2.81
CA TYR A 237 -8.41 11.77 -2.16
C TYR A 237 -7.78 10.80 -3.16
N VAL A 238 -6.51 10.48 -2.97
CA VAL A 238 -5.82 9.41 -3.69
C VAL A 238 -5.43 8.33 -2.70
N THR A 239 -6.13 7.20 -2.73
CA THR A 239 -5.83 6.08 -1.83
C THR A 239 -4.65 5.28 -2.33
N VAL A 240 -3.75 4.89 -1.42
CA VAL A 240 -2.61 4.01 -1.71
C VAL A 240 -2.75 2.76 -0.85
N PHE A 241 -2.69 1.60 -1.48
CA PHE A 241 -2.72 0.34 -0.76
C PHE A 241 -1.96 -0.78 -1.47
N GLN A 242 -1.56 -1.80 -0.72
CA GLN A 242 -0.98 -3.05 -1.20
C GLN A 242 -1.80 -4.21 -0.64
N ASN A 243 -2.17 -5.16 -1.48
CA ASN A 243 -2.71 -6.44 -1.05
C ASN A 243 -1.64 -7.50 -1.31
N TRP A 244 -1.16 -8.15 -0.26
CA TRP A 244 -0.15 -9.20 -0.36
C TRP A 244 -0.74 -10.56 0.00
N LEU A 245 -0.69 -11.49 -0.98
CA LEU A 245 -1.29 -12.82 -0.95
C LEU A 245 -2.82 -12.86 -0.95
N LYS A 246 -3.37 -13.99 -1.41
CA LYS A 246 -4.81 -14.22 -1.58
C LYS A 246 -5.69 -13.89 -0.35
N PRO A 247 -5.33 -14.24 0.91
CA PRO A 247 -6.16 -13.90 2.07
C PRO A 247 -6.31 -12.39 2.33
N ALA A 248 -5.36 -11.58 1.83
CA ALA A 248 -5.42 -10.12 1.87
C ALA A 248 -6.14 -9.50 0.65
N GLY A 249 -6.55 -10.31 -0.32
CA GLY A 249 -7.25 -9.87 -1.53
C GLY A 249 -6.33 -9.61 -2.72
N ALA A 250 -5.10 -10.15 -2.73
CA ALA A 250 -4.25 -10.08 -3.91
C ALA A 250 -4.79 -10.98 -5.04
N SER A 251 -4.80 -10.47 -6.27
CA SER A 251 -5.10 -11.27 -7.47
C SER A 251 -3.84 -11.87 -8.09
N PHE A 252 -2.69 -11.21 -7.91
CA PHE A 252 -1.37 -11.69 -8.30
C PHE A 252 -0.46 -11.68 -7.07
N ASP A 253 0.28 -12.77 -6.88
CA ASP A 253 1.33 -12.87 -5.87
C ASP A 253 2.65 -12.24 -6.36
N HIS A 254 2.53 -11.13 -7.12
CA HIS A 254 3.64 -10.33 -7.64
C HIS A 254 3.56 -8.96 -6.98
N LEU A 255 4.67 -8.47 -6.40
CA LEU A 255 4.66 -7.24 -5.61
C LEU A 255 4.18 -6.03 -6.42
N HIS A 256 3.06 -5.45 -6.00
CA HIS A 256 2.55 -4.20 -6.57
C HIS A 256 1.74 -3.39 -5.54
N LYS A 257 1.80 -2.06 -5.64
CA LYS A 257 0.87 -1.14 -4.96
C LYS A 257 -0.20 -0.67 -5.93
N GLN A 258 -1.37 -0.34 -5.40
CA GLN A 258 -2.47 0.30 -6.12
C GLN A 258 -2.60 1.74 -5.63
N VAL A 259 -2.76 2.66 -6.57
CA VAL A 259 -2.91 4.09 -6.33
C VAL A 259 -4.17 4.56 -7.05
N VAL A 260 -5.18 5.00 -6.31
CA VAL A 260 -6.53 5.23 -6.85
C VAL A 260 -7.06 6.60 -6.47
N ALA A 261 -7.32 7.43 -7.47
CA ALA A 261 -8.06 8.68 -7.31
C ALA A 261 -9.53 8.39 -7.04
N ILE A 262 -10.08 9.04 -6.00
CA ILE A 262 -11.49 8.96 -5.61
C ILE A 262 -12.04 10.36 -5.33
N ASP A 263 -13.32 10.55 -5.58
CA ASP A 263 -14.10 11.77 -5.33
C ASP A 263 -14.77 11.77 -3.94
N GLU A 264 -14.35 10.86 -3.06
CA GLU A 264 -14.77 10.78 -1.67
C GLU A 264 -13.56 10.78 -0.73
N ARG A 265 -13.79 11.13 0.55
CA ARG A 265 -12.75 11.02 1.59
C ARG A 265 -12.80 9.68 2.34
N GLY A 266 -13.94 9.00 2.32
CA GLY A 266 -14.20 7.79 3.10
C GLY A 266 -14.58 8.06 4.56
N VAL A 267 -15.41 7.16 5.12
CA VAL A 267 -16.01 7.30 6.46
C VAL A 267 -14.96 7.45 7.57
N GLN A 268 -13.85 6.71 7.51
CA GLN A 268 -12.81 6.78 8.53
C GLN A 268 -12.14 8.15 8.58
N ASN A 269 -11.89 8.77 7.42
CA ASN A 269 -11.35 10.12 7.37
C ASN A 269 -12.37 11.12 7.94
N GLU A 270 -13.64 11.06 7.51
CA GLU A 270 -14.68 11.96 8.03
C GLU A 270 -14.85 11.87 9.56
N ALA A 271 -14.88 10.66 10.11
CA ALA A 271 -14.96 10.45 11.57
C ALA A 271 -13.71 10.98 12.31
N THR A 272 -12.53 10.80 11.72
CA THR A 272 -11.27 11.30 12.30
C THR A 272 -11.20 12.83 12.24
N LEU A 273 -11.66 13.44 11.15
CA LEU A 273 -11.72 14.90 10.97
C LEU A 273 -12.65 15.55 12.00
N ALA A 274 -13.78 14.93 12.30
CA ALA A 274 -14.68 15.41 13.36
C ALA A 274 -13.98 15.48 14.73
N LYS A 275 -13.15 14.46 15.05
CA LYS A 275 -12.36 14.42 16.29
C LYS A 275 -11.21 15.44 16.28
N LEU A 276 -10.51 15.60 15.16
CA LEU A 276 -9.42 16.56 15.00
C LEU A 276 -9.86 18.02 15.18
N ARG A 277 -11.11 18.35 14.84
CA ARG A 277 -11.67 19.69 15.10
C ARG A 277 -11.76 20.00 16.59
N ALA A 278 -12.00 18.99 17.43
CA ALA A 278 -12.03 19.14 18.88
C ALA A 278 -10.64 19.04 19.50
N ASN A 279 -9.77 18.20 18.94
CA ASN A 279 -8.41 17.96 19.42
C ASN A 279 -7.42 17.89 18.25
N PRO A 280 -6.73 19.00 17.91
CA PRO A 280 -5.71 19.00 16.86
C PRO A 280 -4.51 18.07 17.13
N ASN A 281 -4.23 17.77 18.41
CA ASN A 281 -3.13 16.91 18.83
C ASN A 281 -3.54 15.41 18.97
N LEU A 282 -4.73 15.05 18.46
CA LEU A 282 -5.34 13.73 18.62
C LEU A 282 -4.38 12.58 18.34
N PHE A 283 -3.65 12.58 17.23
CA PHE A 283 -2.79 11.45 16.86
C PHE A 283 -1.61 11.26 17.82
N ASN A 284 -1.08 12.33 18.41
CA ASN A 284 -0.07 12.17 19.44
C ASN A 284 -0.68 11.52 20.68
N GLU A 285 -1.81 12.05 21.17
CA GLU A 285 -2.43 11.61 22.43
C GLU A 285 -2.88 10.15 22.38
N VAL A 286 -3.69 9.81 21.38
CA VAL A 286 -4.38 8.51 21.34
C VAL A 286 -3.64 7.44 20.53
N ALA A 287 -2.55 7.80 19.83
CA ALA A 287 -1.72 6.86 19.09
C ALA A 287 -0.28 6.81 19.64
N SER A 288 0.62 7.71 19.23
CA SER A 288 2.05 7.56 19.52
C SER A 288 2.38 7.62 21.02
N ASN A 289 1.80 8.57 21.76
CA ASN A 289 2.03 8.70 23.20
C ASN A 289 1.43 7.51 23.95
N TYR A 290 0.18 7.15 23.61
CA TYR A 290 -0.47 5.99 24.23
C TYR A 290 0.31 4.69 23.97
N ALA A 291 0.78 4.47 22.73
CA ALA A 291 1.62 3.33 22.38
C ALA A 291 2.93 3.32 23.19
N SER A 292 3.57 4.47 23.36
CA SER A 292 4.74 4.60 24.24
C SER A 292 4.42 4.22 25.68
N TYR A 293 3.35 4.78 26.28
CA TYR A 293 2.99 4.51 27.68
C TYR A 293 2.58 3.06 27.94
N LYS A 294 2.11 2.35 26.91
CA LYS A 294 1.73 0.94 26.99
C LYS A 294 2.83 -0.01 26.50
N ASN A 295 4.05 0.48 26.26
CA ASN A 295 5.20 -0.31 25.78
C ASN A 295 4.90 -1.05 24.46
N LEU A 296 4.27 -0.37 23.50
CA LEU A 296 3.89 -0.91 22.19
C LEU A 296 4.81 -0.49 21.05
N ILE A 297 5.77 0.39 21.31
CA ILE A 297 6.76 0.84 20.30
C ILE A 297 7.59 -0.35 19.83
N ILE A 298 7.64 -0.54 18.51
CA ILE A 298 8.44 -1.56 17.84
C ILE A 298 9.81 -0.98 17.48
N ALA A 299 9.83 0.16 16.78
CA ALA A 299 11.05 0.84 16.40
C ALA A 299 10.77 2.30 16.02
N GLU A 300 11.78 3.15 16.06
CA GLU A 300 11.75 4.49 15.47
C GLU A 300 13.08 4.81 14.80
N ASN A 301 13.05 5.77 13.87
CA ASN A 301 14.25 6.42 13.35
C ASN A 301 14.11 7.94 13.55
N ASP A 302 14.84 8.75 12.80
CA ASP A 302 14.83 10.19 13.00
C ASP A 302 13.55 10.88 12.54
N HIS A 303 12.81 10.26 11.61
CA HIS A 303 11.62 10.88 11.02
C HIS A 303 10.34 10.04 11.08
N ALA A 304 10.39 8.82 11.63
CA ALA A 304 9.22 7.94 11.71
C ALA A 304 9.22 7.08 12.98
N VAL A 305 8.03 6.66 13.41
CA VAL A 305 7.81 5.75 14.54
C VAL A 305 6.87 4.61 14.14
N ALA A 306 7.19 3.39 14.57
CA ALA A 306 6.41 2.18 14.35
C ALA A 306 6.03 1.55 15.68
N PHE A 307 4.76 1.14 15.81
CA PHE A 307 4.24 0.50 17.01
C PHE A 307 3.17 -0.55 16.67
N ALA A 308 2.93 -1.47 17.60
CA ALA A 308 1.82 -2.40 17.46
C ALA A 308 0.50 -1.66 17.74
N GLY A 309 -0.33 -1.54 16.70
CA GLY A 309 -1.63 -0.91 16.76
C GLY A 309 -2.62 -1.71 17.59
N PHE A 310 -3.66 -1.02 18.07
CA PHE A 310 -4.70 -1.59 18.93
C PHE A 310 -6.11 -1.23 18.44
N GLY A 311 -7.07 -2.10 18.77
CA GLY A 311 -8.45 -1.96 18.31
C GLY A 311 -8.65 -2.20 16.81
N HIS A 312 -7.64 -2.75 16.11
CA HIS A 312 -7.79 -3.11 14.70
C HIS A 312 -8.41 -4.49 14.54
N ARG A 313 -9.32 -4.62 13.56
CA ARG A 313 -9.95 -5.89 13.17
C ARG A 313 -8.96 -7.04 12.93
N TYR A 314 -7.72 -6.70 12.57
CA TYR A 314 -6.61 -7.60 12.36
C TYR A 314 -5.42 -7.13 13.19
N PRO A 315 -4.47 -7.99 13.58
CA PRO A 315 -3.19 -7.53 14.12
C PRO A 315 -2.53 -6.55 13.15
N THR A 316 -2.17 -5.37 13.61
CA THR A 316 -1.73 -4.26 12.76
C THR A 316 -0.48 -3.64 13.32
N ILE A 317 0.51 -3.42 12.46
CA ILE A 317 1.64 -2.54 12.72
C ILE A 317 1.29 -1.15 12.17
N GLU A 318 1.53 -0.13 12.96
CA GLU A 318 1.25 1.26 12.63
C GLU A 318 2.56 2.02 12.48
N VAL A 319 2.79 2.63 11.31
CA VAL A 319 3.96 3.48 11.02
C VAL A 319 3.51 4.91 10.79
N TYR A 320 4.08 5.87 11.53
CA TYR A 320 3.71 7.28 11.47
C TYR A 320 4.92 8.15 11.15
N SER A 321 4.72 9.13 10.27
CA SER A 321 5.68 10.20 10.05
C SER A 321 5.69 11.18 11.23
N THR A 322 6.88 11.63 11.58
CA THR A 322 7.13 12.69 12.58
C THR A 322 7.37 14.06 11.92
N SER A 323 7.19 14.15 10.60
CA SER A 323 7.29 15.41 9.86
C SER A 323 6.24 16.43 10.31
N GLU A 324 6.52 17.69 10.03
CA GLU A 324 5.54 18.78 10.08
C GLU A 324 4.59 18.72 8.88
N GLN A 325 5.00 18.06 7.79
CA GLN A 325 4.21 17.94 6.57
C GLN A 325 3.11 16.88 6.72
N SER A 326 1.92 17.22 6.22
CA SER A 326 0.78 16.29 6.19
C SER A 326 0.72 15.49 4.89
N PHE A 327 1.13 16.10 3.77
CA PHE A 327 1.11 15.44 2.47
C PHE A 327 2.40 14.63 2.25
N PRO A 328 2.30 13.34 1.86
CA PRO A 328 3.48 12.48 1.69
C PRO A 328 4.51 13.01 0.69
N TRP A 329 4.06 13.68 -0.39
CA TRP A 329 4.95 14.24 -1.42
C TRP A 329 5.68 15.52 -0.99
N GLU A 330 5.18 16.23 0.04
CA GLU A 330 5.83 17.42 0.61
C GLU A 330 6.95 17.10 1.59
N HIS A 331 7.09 15.83 2.00
CA HIS A 331 8.16 15.40 2.89
C HIS A 331 9.52 15.58 2.22
N THR A 332 10.52 16.03 3.00
CA THR A 332 11.90 16.11 2.52
C THR A 332 12.43 14.71 2.19
N ARG A 333 13.49 14.63 1.37
CA ARG A 333 14.07 13.33 1.02
C ARG A 333 14.50 12.50 2.24
N ALA A 334 15.07 13.14 3.26
CA ALA A 334 15.44 12.45 4.51
C ALA A 334 14.22 11.87 5.24
N GLU A 335 13.10 12.61 5.28
CA GLU A 335 11.86 12.13 5.90
C GLU A 335 11.21 11.00 5.09
N ARG A 336 11.25 11.07 3.75
CA ARG A 336 10.77 10.00 2.86
C ARG A 336 11.61 8.73 2.96
N ASP A 337 12.93 8.88 2.95
CA ASP A 337 13.86 7.75 3.10
C ASP A 337 13.64 7.06 4.45
N ALA A 338 13.52 7.82 5.54
CA ALA A 338 13.24 7.29 6.86
C ALA A 338 11.85 6.61 6.98
N MET A 339 10.80 7.17 6.35
CA MET A 339 9.50 6.49 6.27
C MET A 339 9.61 5.18 5.48
N SER A 340 10.31 5.21 4.34
CA SER A 340 10.57 4.02 3.52
C SER A 340 11.28 2.93 4.31
N ASP A 341 12.37 3.28 5.00
CA ASP A 341 13.18 2.34 5.78
C ASP A 341 12.37 1.66 6.87
N LEU A 342 11.50 2.41 7.55
CA LEU A 342 10.67 1.85 8.60
C LEU A 342 9.54 0.97 8.04
N ILE A 343 8.89 1.36 6.95
CA ILE A 343 7.88 0.52 6.26
C ILE A 343 8.53 -0.78 5.75
N HIS A 344 9.69 -0.67 5.10
CA HIS A 344 10.49 -1.80 4.63
C HIS A 344 10.81 -2.76 5.78
N ALA A 345 11.34 -2.24 6.88
CA ALA A 345 11.69 -3.00 8.06
C ALA A 345 10.49 -3.74 8.66
N MET A 346 9.30 -3.10 8.72
CA MET A 346 8.08 -3.76 9.20
C MET A 346 7.62 -4.88 8.27
N HIS A 347 7.74 -4.73 6.95
CA HIS A 347 7.47 -5.81 6.00
C HIS A 347 8.50 -6.94 6.09
N ALA A 348 9.79 -6.62 6.22
CA ALA A 348 10.85 -7.61 6.36
C ALA A 348 10.68 -8.44 7.64
N ALA A 349 10.30 -7.79 8.75
CA ALA A 349 10.02 -8.45 10.01
C ALA A 349 8.69 -9.21 10.02
N THR A 350 7.71 -8.77 9.22
CA THR A 350 6.46 -9.49 8.97
C THR A 350 6.72 -10.80 8.22
N GLY A 351 7.55 -10.76 7.17
CA GLY A 351 7.85 -11.94 6.33
C GLY A 351 6.95 -12.03 5.11
N ALA A 352 7.50 -12.57 4.01
CA ALA A 352 6.82 -12.69 2.72
C ALA A 352 5.66 -13.71 2.73
N ASP A 353 5.59 -14.55 3.75
CA ASP A 353 4.62 -15.62 3.89
C ASP A 353 3.37 -15.21 4.68
N ILE A 354 3.39 -14.02 5.30
CA ILE A 354 2.24 -13.46 6.03
C ILE A 354 1.37 -12.63 5.07
N PRO A 355 0.13 -13.05 4.79
CA PRO A 355 -0.80 -12.23 4.01
C PRO A 355 -1.06 -10.91 4.73
N CYS A 356 -0.91 -9.79 4.04
CA CYS A 356 -1.10 -8.48 4.68
C CYS A 356 -1.65 -7.42 3.73
N ASN A 357 -2.29 -6.40 4.32
CA ASN A 357 -2.62 -5.17 3.64
C ASN A 357 -1.70 -4.05 4.13
N GLU A 358 -1.14 -3.27 3.21
CA GLU A 358 -0.54 -1.97 3.51
C GLU A 358 -1.54 -0.89 3.10
N GLU A 359 -1.88 0.04 3.99
CA GLU A 359 -2.87 1.10 3.73
C GLU A 359 -2.31 2.46 4.17
N TRP A 360 -2.30 3.44 3.27
CA TRP A 360 -1.80 4.77 3.59
C TRP A 360 -2.93 5.72 3.95
N HIS A 361 -2.69 6.51 4.99
CA HIS A 361 -3.58 7.59 5.40
C HIS A 361 -2.78 8.87 5.55
N TYR A 362 -3.28 9.94 4.96
CA TYR A 362 -2.72 11.28 5.07
C TYR A 362 -3.86 12.29 4.93
N ARG A 363 -3.56 13.59 5.07
CA ARG A 363 -4.57 14.64 4.95
C ARG A 363 -5.21 14.62 3.56
N PRO A 364 -6.55 14.62 3.42
CA PRO A 364 -7.18 14.84 2.11
C PRO A 364 -6.87 16.21 1.53
N ILE A 365 -6.83 16.34 0.19
CA ILE A 365 -6.35 17.57 -0.48
C ILE A 365 -7.21 18.79 -0.16
N ASP A 366 -8.51 18.58 0.09
CA ASP A 366 -9.52 19.61 0.34
C ASP A 366 -9.79 19.82 1.85
N VAL A 367 -8.82 19.47 2.70
CA VAL A 367 -8.91 19.56 4.16
C VAL A 367 -7.74 20.37 4.73
N GLU A 368 -8.05 21.34 5.60
CA GLU A 368 -7.02 22.14 6.29
C GLU A 368 -6.50 21.46 7.56
N ALA A 369 -7.37 20.72 8.28
CA ALA A 369 -7.01 20.06 9.54
C ALA A 369 -5.79 19.15 9.34
N PRO A 370 -4.69 19.36 10.08
CA PRO A 370 -3.45 18.65 9.85
C PRO A 370 -3.60 17.19 10.27
N MET A 371 -3.02 16.29 9.46
CA MET A 371 -3.03 14.85 9.70
C MET A 371 -1.66 14.30 9.33
N PRO A 372 -1.01 13.49 10.19
CA PRO A 372 0.26 12.90 9.84
C PRO A 372 0.05 11.87 8.73
N TRP A 373 1.02 11.75 7.84
CA TRP A 373 1.13 10.59 6.98
C TRP A 373 1.43 9.35 7.84
N ARG A 374 0.61 8.32 7.69
CA ARG A 374 0.72 7.05 8.39
C ARG A 374 0.41 5.88 7.48
N VAL A 375 1.00 4.72 7.77
CA VAL A 375 0.86 3.48 7.02
C VAL A 375 0.46 2.37 8.00
N MET A 376 -0.63 1.68 7.68
CA MET A 376 -1.14 0.54 8.45
C MET A 376 -0.74 -0.76 7.75
N LEU A 377 0.02 -1.63 8.41
CA LEU A 377 0.34 -2.97 7.92
C LEU A 377 -0.48 -4.01 8.68
N LYS A 378 -1.58 -4.48 8.08
CA LYS A 378 -2.58 -5.34 8.71
C LYS A 378 -2.36 -6.81 8.32
N TRP A 379 -2.11 -7.69 9.28
CA TRP A 379 -1.89 -9.11 9.06
C TRP A 379 -3.22 -9.85 8.90
N ARG A 380 -3.46 -10.38 7.71
CA ARG A 380 -4.71 -11.05 7.31
C ARG A 380 -4.68 -12.53 7.65
N ILE A 381 -4.42 -12.80 8.93
CA ILE A 381 -4.20 -14.12 9.52
C ILE A 381 -5.42 -14.67 10.28
N SER A 382 -6.60 -14.09 10.07
CA SER A 382 -7.84 -14.51 10.70
C SER A 382 -9.02 -14.35 9.75
N THR A 383 -9.88 -15.36 9.71
CA THR A 383 -11.13 -15.32 8.94
C THR A 383 -12.25 -14.85 9.84
N LEU A 384 -13.01 -13.83 9.43
CA LEU A 384 -14.20 -13.43 10.17
C LEU A 384 -15.26 -14.53 10.12
N ALA A 385 -15.94 -14.75 11.24
CA ALA A 385 -17.04 -15.69 11.35
C ALA A 385 -18.34 -14.98 11.77
N GLY A 386 -19.36 -15.77 12.09
CA GLY A 386 -20.69 -15.27 12.43
C GLY A 386 -20.71 -14.36 13.66
N PHE A 387 -19.79 -14.56 14.62
CA PHE A 387 -19.71 -13.72 15.83
C PHE A 387 -19.36 -12.27 15.49
N GLU A 388 -18.27 -12.08 14.73
CA GLU A 388 -17.81 -10.75 14.32
C GLU A 388 -18.82 -10.09 13.37
N GLY A 389 -19.47 -10.89 12.52
CA GLY A 389 -20.54 -10.43 11.64
C GLY A 389 -21.74 -9.84 12.40
N ALA A 390 -22.19 -10.53 13.46
CA ALA A 390 -23.38 -10.18 14.24
C ALA A 390 -23.14 -9.06 15.27
N THR A 391 -21.97 -9.06 15.92
CA THR A 391 -21.69 -8.15 17.05
C THR A 391 -20.88 -6.93 16.66
N LYS A 392 -20.13 -7.00 15.55
CA LYS A 392 -19.06 -6.03 15.20
C LYS A 392 -17.92 -5.94 16.22
N ILE A 393 -17.85 -6.89 17.14
CA ILE A 393 -16.70 -7.13 18.01
C ILE A 393 -15.81 -8.14 17.32
N TYR A 394 -14.54 -7.80 17.10
CA TYR A 394 -13.59 -8.64 16.40
C TYR A 394 -12.75 -9.48 17.37
N LEU A 395 -12.30 -10.65 16.93
CA LEU A 395 -11.43 -11.52 17.72
C LEU A 395 -10.05 -11.61 17.06
N ASN A 396 -9.00 -11.29 17.81
CA ASN A 396 -7.62 -11.47 17.37
C ASN A 396 -6.94 -12.59 18.17
N THR A 397 -6.07 -13.36 17.51
CA THR A 397 -5.24 -14.38 18.14
C THR A 397 -3.97 -13.81 18.78
N LEU A 398 -3.53 -12.64 18.34
CA LEU A 398 -2.39 -11.91 18.87
C LEU A 398 -2.86 -10.67 19.64
N THR A 399 -2.27 -10.45 20.82
CA THR A 399 -2.34 -9.14 21.49
C THR A 399 -1.40 -8.16 20.78
N PRO A 400 -1.58 -6.83 20.93
CA PRO A 400 -0.62 -5.85 20.44
C PRO A 400 0.79 -6.09 20.98
N HIS A 401 0.94 -6.46 22.27
CA HIS A 401 2.23 -6.84 22.86
C HIS A 401 2.87 -8.05 22.19
N ALA A 402 2.11 -9.13 21.96
CA ALA A 402 2.63 -10.32 21.30
C ALA A 402 3.03 -10.05 19.84
N LEU A 403 2.31 -9.18 19.13
CA LEU A 403 2.70 -8.71 17.80
C LEU A 403 4.01 -7.91 17.88
N ARG A 404 4.10 -6.93 18.78
CA ARG A 404 5.31 -6.14 18.99
C ARG A 404 6.52 -7.04 19.23
N ASP A 405 6.44 -7.94 20.21
CA ASP A 405 7.59 -8.73 20.64
C ASP A 405 8.08 -9.65 19.51
N ARG A 406 7.16 -10.27 18.76
CA ARG A 406 7.48 -11.06 17.56
C ARG A 406 8.21 -10.23 16.50
N VAL A 407 7.72 -9.02 16.22
CA VAL A 407 8.31 -8.14 15.20
C VAL A 407 9.67 -7.64 15.66
N VAL A 408 9.81 -7.25 16.93
CA VAL A 408 11.08 -6.81 17.53
C VAL A 408 12.14 -7.89 17.45
N GLU A 409 11.82 -9.13 17.86
CA GLU A 409 12.74 -10.26 17.80
C GLU A 409 13.29 -10.45 16.37
N ARG A 410 12.39 -10.46 15.38
CA ARG A 410 12.79 -10.61 13.98
C ARG A 410 13.60 -9.43 13.49
N LEU A 411 13.24 -8.21 13.88
CA LEU A 411 13.89 -6.99 13.44
C LEU A 411 15.33 -6.87 13.97
N VAL A 412 15.60 -7.30 15.20
CA VAL A 412 16.96 -7.36 15.75
C VAL A 412 17.84 -8.30 14.91
N ALA A 413 17.34 -9.49 14.56
CA ALA A 413 18.07 -10.41 13.69
C ALA A 413 18.34 -9.79 12.31
N LEU A 414 17.32 -9.20 11.67
CA LEU A 414 17.45 -8.56 10.37
C LEU A 414 18.45 -7.39 10.38
N ARG A 415 18.49 -6.59 11.46
CA ARG A 415 19.44 -5.49 11.60
C ARG A 415 20.87 -6.01 11.73
N ASN A 416 21.08 -7.08 12.49
CA ASN A 416 22.39 -7.73 12.63
C ASN A 416 22.88 -8.34 11.30
N ASP A 417 21.96 -8.87 10.49
CA ASP A 417 22.23 -9.41 9.17
C ASP A 417 22.43 -8.32 8.09
N GLY A 418 22.25 -7.04 8.44
CA GLY A 418 22.33 -5.92 7.50
C GLY A 418 21.18 -5.87 6.49
N ALA A 419 20.09 -6.59 6.73
CA ALA A 419 18.93 -6.67 5.85
C ALA A 419 18.01 -5.43 5.97
N VAL A 420 18.05 -4.74 7.11
CA VAL A 420 17.35 -3.46 7.35
C VAL A 420 18.37 -2.38 7.76
N THR A 421 17.96 -1.11 7.80
CA THR A 421 18.90 -0.03 8.12
C THR A 421 19.43 -0.13 9.55
N ALA A 422 20.71 0.19 9.73
CA ALA A 422 21.41 0.03 11.00
C ALA A 422 21.03 1.08 12.07
N ASP A 423 20.43 2.19 11.65
CA ASP A 423 20.05 3.34 12.48
C ASP A 423 18.65 3.21 13.12
N LEU A 424 17.93 2.13 12.83
CA LEU A 424 16.67 1.82 13.51
C LEU A 424 16.93 1.65 15.01
N ARG A 425 16.22 2.42 15.82
CA ARG A 425 16.20 2.29 17.27
C ARG A 425 15.06 1.38 17.66
N ILE A 426 15.38 0.13 18.00
CA ILE A 426 14.42 -0.97 18.18
C ILE A 426 14.04 -1.10 19.65
N ALA A 427 12.74 -1.25 19.92
CA ALA A 427 12.17 -1.48 21.24
C ALA A 427 12.68 -0.48 22.28
N ASP A 428 13.48 -0.92 23.24
CA ASP A 428 13.96 -0.12 24.37
C ASP A 428 15.01 0.93 23.95
N GLU A 429 15.53 0.85 22.72
CA GLU A 429 16.39 1.89 22.14
C GLU A 429 15.60 3.10 21.63
N ALA A 430 14.28 2.97 21.45
CA ALA A 430 13.41 4.05 20.98
C ALA A 430 13.40 5.22 21.98
N ARG A 431 13.40 6.47 21.47
CA ARG A 431 13.42 7.66 22.33
C ARG A 431 12.08 7.86 23.03
N CYS A 432 10.97 7.37 22.45
CA CYS A 432 9.65 7.45 23.07
C CYS A 432 9.27 8.89 23.48
N ARG A 433 9.66 9.88 22.66
CA ARG A 433 9.41 11.30 22.97
C ARG A 433 7.91 11.58 22.99
N PRO A 434 7.37 12.18 24.06
CA PRO A 434 6.00 12.67 24.04
C PRO A 434 5.81 13.67 22.90
N ASN A 435 4.69 13.56 22.21
CA ASN A 435 4.32 14.39 21.06
C ASN A 435 5.33 14.35 19.91
N ALA A 436 5.84 13.17 19.58
CA ALA A 436 6.81 12.99 18.49
C ALA A 436 6.26 13.37 17.10
N LEU A 437 4.94 13.34 16.90
CA LEU A 437 4.33 13.63 15.60
C LEU A 437 4.15 15.16 15.44
N ARG A 438 4.91 15.78 14.53
CA ARG A 438 4.93 17.24 14.38
C ARG A 438 3.92 17.81 13.39
N TYR A 439 3.05 17.00 12.82
CA TYR A 439 2.06 17.38 11.80
C TYR A 439 1.20 18.60 12.17
N ALA A 440 0.98 18.86 13.47
CA ALA A 440 0.19 19.99 13.95
C ALA A 440 1.02 21.28 14.20
N SER A 441 2.36 21.23 14.07
CA SER A 441 3.28 22.30 14.43
C SER A 441 3.48 23.34 13.32
N GLY A 442 3.24 22.97 12.05
CA GLY A 442 3.36 23.86 10.90
C GLY A 442 2.18 24.82 10.72
N ARG A 443 1.60 25.32 11.81
CA ARG A 443 0.49 26.30 11.80
C ARG A 443 0.97 27.72 12.04
#